data_AF-A0A8C1ZQA1-F1
#
_entry.id   AF-A0A8C1ZQA1-F1
#
_cell.length_a   1.000
_cell.length_b   1.000
_cell.length_c   1.000
_cell.angle_alpha   90.00
_cell.angle_beta   90.00
_cell.angle_gamma   90.00
#
_symmetry.space_group_name_H-M   'P 1'
#
loop_
_entity.id
_entity.type
_entity.pdbx_description
1 polymer ?
#
loop_
_entity_poly.entity_id
_entity_poly.type
_entity_poly.pdbx_seq_one_letter_code
_entity_poly.pdbx_strand_id
1 'polypeptide(L)'
;MSILYYGLSNSSIDNCTDVDEKVKHHYLPVCYGAIFIIGVVGNITALLVYLVKVRPWKSSTIIMVNLVVTDLLFMICLPFLTYYYSQYDSWMLGIIMCRFTRFIFHFNLYGSILFLTCLAIFRYVAVVHPMHANSIKQKRWGTLACILCWAVAVAEISPIFNQIEMKLQDNKTYCLDLRVQKK
;
A
#
# COMPACT_ATOMS: atom_id res chain seq x y z
N MET A 1 -2.23 -19.60 50.18
CA MET A 1 -2.64 -20.94 49.71
C MET A 1 -3.91 -20.76 48.93
N SER A 2 -3.88 -21.22 47.69
CA SER A 2 -4.88 -21.01 46.64
C SER A 2 -6.24 -21.63 46.97
N ILE A 3 -7.31 -20.99 46.49
CA ILE A 3 -8.54 -21.55 45.86
C ILE A 3 -9.73 -20.69 46.28
N LEU A 4 -10.09 -19.75 45.39
CA LEU A 4 -11.47 -19.32 45.11
C LEU A 4 -11.47 -18.54 43.77
N TYR A 5 -10.96 -19.22 42.73
CA TYR A 5 -11.49 -19.05 41.38
C TYR A 5 -12.88 -19.67 41.42
N TYR A 6 -13.95 -18.88 41.38
CA TYR A 6 -15.28 -19.19 40.80
C TYR A 6 -16.28 -18.14 41.33
N GLY A 7 -16.56 -17.12 40.51
CA GLY A 7 -17.80 -16.37 40.61
C GLY A 7 -17.68 -14.84 40.61
N LEU A 8 -18.30 -14.25 39.58
CA LEU A 8 -18.79 -12.86 39.45
C LEU A 8 -17.74 -11.84 38.93
N SER A 9 -17.91 -11.14 37.81
CA SER A 9 -19.06 -10.97 36.90
C SER A 9 -18.60 -10.51 35.51
N ASN A 10 -18.95 -11.28 34.49
CA ASN A 10 -18.96 -10.91 33.06
C ASN A 10 -19.95 -9.76 32.83
N SER A 11 -19.48 -8.55 32.53
CA SER A 11 -20.28 -7.51 31.83
C SER A 11 -19.49 -6.25 31.42
N SER A 12 -18.17 -6.33 31.19
CA SER A 12 -17.39 -5.12 30.84
C SER A 12 -16.21 -5.31 29.88
N ILE A 13 -16.01 -6.51 29.32
CA ILE A 13 -14.93 -6.76 28.34
C ILE A 13 -15.47 -6.89 26.89
N ASP A 14 -16.79 -6.93 26.69
CA ASP A 14 -17.41 -7.32 25.40
C ASP A 14 -18.10 -6.19 24.59
N ASN A 15 -17.79 -4.91 24.85
CA ASN A 15 -18.37 -3.80 24.06
C ASN A 15 -17.37 -3.12 23.10
N CYS A 16 -16.07 -3.25 23.30
CA CYS A 16 -15.07 -2.58 22.46
C CYS A 16 -14.79 -3.36 21.16
N THR A 17 -14.89 -4.69 21.19
CA THR A 17 -14.68 -5.59 20.05
C THR A 17 -15.80 -5.48 19.01
N ASP A 18 -17.06 -5.34 19.44
CA ASP A 18 -18.22 -5.18 18.56
C ASP A 18 -18.21 -3.83 17.81
N VAL A 19 -17.76 -2.76 18.47
CA VAL A 19 -17.57 -1.45 17.82
C VAL A 19 -16.42 -1.50 16.81
N ASP A 20 -15.31 -2.16 17.15
CA ASP A 20 -14.15 -2.29 16.26
C ASP A 20 -14.48 -3.11 15.00
N GLU A 21 -15.22 -4.22 15.13
CA GLU A 21 -15.68 -5.00 13.98
C GLU A 21 -16.67 -4.23 13.09
N LYS A 22 -17.66 -3.55 13.68
CA LYS A 22 -18.64 -2.76 12.90
C LYS A 22 -17.99 -1.60 12.17
N VAL A 23 -17.05 -0.91 12.82
CA VAL A 23 -16.27 0.16 12.20
C VAL A 23 -15.41 -0.45 11.09
N LYS A 24 -14.70 -1.55 11.33
CA LYS A 24 -13.87 -2.20 10.30
C LYS A 24 -14.67 -2.59 9.06
N HIS A 25 -15.80 -3.28 9.21
CA HIS A 25 -16.58 -3.80 8.09
C HIS A 25 -17.43 -2.76 7.36
N HIS A 26 -17.66 -1.59 7.95
CA HIS A 26 -18.41 -0.51 7.28
C HIS A 26 -17.51 0.64 6.83
N TYR A 27 -16.62 1.12 7.70
CA TYR A 27 -15.74 2.25 7.42
C TYR A 27 -14.67 1.91 6.39
N LEU A 28 -13.97 0.78 6.51
CA LEU A 28 -12.89 0.44 5.58
C LEU A 28 -13.38 0.25 4.14
N PRO A 29 -14.47 -0.51 3.85
CA PRO A 29 -15.00 -0.59 2.50
C PRO A 29 -15.40 0.76 1.91
N VAL A 30 -16.05 1.62 2.69
CA VAL A 30 -16.46 2.96 2.26
C VAL A 30 -15.24 3.82 1.95
N CYS A 31 -14.25 3.83 2.83
CA CYS A 31 -13.00 4.57 2.65
C CYS A 31 -12.21 4.06 1.44
N TYR A 32 -12.01 2.75 1.31
CA TYR A 32 -11.31 2.17 0.17
C TYR A 32 -12.05 2.39 -1.15
N GLY A 33 -13.38 2.34 -1.14
CA GLY A 33 -14.20 2.73 -2.29
C GLY A 33 -14.01 4.20 -2.67
N ALA A 34 -14.05 5.12 -1.71
CA ALA A 34 -13.81 6.54 -1.97
C ALA A 34 -12.39 6.82 -2.47
N ILE A 35 -11.37 6.20 -1.85
CA ILE A 35 -9.97 6.29 -2.26
C ILE A 35 -9.80 5.75 -3.69
N PHE A 36 -10.47 4.65 -4.04
CA PHE A 36 -10.43 4.10 -5.39
C PHE A 36 -10.95 5.11 -6.42
N ILE A 37 -12.13 5.70 -6.20
CA ILE A 37 -12.72 6.65 -7.15
C ILE A 37 -11.85 7.91 -7.28
N ILE A 38 -11.51 8.54 -6.16
CA ILE A 38 -10.69 9.76 -6.13
C ILE A 38 -9.31 9.48 -6.70
N GLY A 39 -8.71 8.37 -6.30
CA GLY A 39 -7.38 7.95 -6.69
C GLY A 39 -7.28 7.63 -8.17
N VAL A 40 -8.22 6.88 -8.76
CA VAL A 40 -8.24 6.59 -10.20
C VAL A 40 -8.40 7.88 -11.00
N VAL A 41 -9.38 8.71 -10.67
CA VAL A 41 -9.61 9.97 -11.39
C VAL A 41 -8.38 10.87 -11.29
N GLY A 42 -7.89 11.12 -10.07
CA GLY A 42 -6.74 11.99 -9.84
C GLY A 42 -5.46 11.49 -10.50
N ASN A 43 -5.12 10.21 -10.35
CA ASN A 43 -3.90 9.65 -10.92
C ASN A 43 -3.95 9.52 -12.45
N ILE A 44 -5.10 9.17 -13.04
CA ILE A 44 -5.24 9.17 -14.50
C ILE A 44 -5.12 10.59 -15.05
N THR A 45 -5.79 11.58 -14.44
CA THR A 45 -5.65 12.98 -14.85
C THR A 45 -4.19 13.45 -14.74
N ALA A 46 -3.50 13.14 -13.63
CA ALA A 46 -2.09 13.46 -13.46
C ALA A 46 -1.22 12.81 -14.54
N LEU A 47 -1.44 11.53 -14.83
CA LEU A 47 -0.74 10.81 -15.90
C LEU A 47 -0.94 11.52 -17.24
N LEU A 48 -2.17 11.84 -17.62
CA LEU A 48 -2.49 12.53 -18.87
C LEU A 48 -1.78 13.90 -18.95
N VAL A 49 -1.78 14.68 -17.86
CA VAL A 49 -1.07 15.96 -17.79
C VAL A 49 0.43 15.75 -17.99
N TYR A 50 1.05 14.77 -17.34
CA TYR A 50 2.47 14.49 -17.50
C TYR A 50 2.83 14.03 -18.92
N LEU A 51 1.98 13.22 -19.56
CA LEU A 51 2.22 12.72 -20.92
C LEU A 51 2.05 13.81 -21.99
N VAL A 52 1.01 14.63 -21.86
CA VAL A 52 0.56 15.59 -22.89
C VAL A 52 1.13 16.99 -22.68
N LYS A 53 1.12 17.51 -21.44
CA LYS A 53 1.47 18.92 -21.15
C LYS A 53 2.92 19.08 -20.69
N VAL A 54 3.49 18.09 -20.02
CA VAL A 54 4.85 18.21 -19.44
C VAL A 54 5.90 17.65 -20.41
N ARG A 55 6.19 18.40 -21.48
CA ARG A 55 7.30 18.13 -22.41
C ARG A 55 8.24 19.35 -22.48
N PRO A 56 9.56 19.15 -22.62
CA PRO A 56 10.28 17.87 -22.68
C PRO A 56 10.40 17.19 -21.31
N TRP A 57 10.41 15.85 -21.29
CA TRP A 57 10.52 15.07 -20.05
C TRP A 57 11.87 15.27 -19.39
N LYS A 58 11.85 15.62 -18.10
CA LYS A 58 13.04 15.75 -17.24
C LYS A 58 13.06 14.59 -16.24
N SER A 59 14.16 14.42 -15.51
CA SER A 59 14.29 13.39 -14.46
C SER A 59 13.12 13.39 -13.47
N SER A 60 12.68 14.57 -13.01
CA SER A 60 11.55 14.69 -12.09
C SER A 60 10.22 14.23 -12.68
N THR A 61 9.99 14.46 -13.98
CA THR A 61 8.77 13.99 -14.67
C THR A 61 8.76 12.46 -14.74
N ILE A 62 9.91 11.84 -14.97
CA ILE A 62 10.03 10.36 -14.99
C ILE A 62 9.70 9.76 -13.62
N ILE A 63 10.22 10.36 -12.54
CA ILE A 63 9.93 9.94 -11.16
C ILE A 63 8.42 10.10 -10.85
N MET A 64 7.83 11.24 -11.20
CA MET A 64 6.39 11.48 -11.00
C MET A 64 5.52 10.49 -11.79
N VAL A 65 5.89 10.13 -13.02
CA VAL A 65 5.15 9.12 -13.79
C VAL A 65 5.24 7.74 -13.14
N ASN A 66 6.42 7.35 -12.62
CA ASN A 66 6.57 6.07 -11.91
C ASN A 66 5.79 6.04 -10.59
N LEU A 67 5.72 7.16 -9.88
CA LEU A 67 4.86 7.32 -8.70
C LEU A 67 3.38 7.08 -9.06
N VAL A 68 2.88 7.79 -10.08
CA VAL A 68 1.50 7.65 -10.55
C VAL A 68 1.18 6.23 -11.03
N VAL A 69 2.12 5.57 -11.73
CA VAL A 69 1.95 4.16 -12.13
C VAL A 69 1.83 3.26 -10.91
N THR A 70 2.67 3.48 -9.90
CA THR A 70 2.65 2.72 -8.65
C THR A 70 1.32 2.91 -7.89
N ASP A 71 0.77 4.13 -7.89
CA ASP A 71 -0.54 4.44 -7.31
C ASP A 71 -1.67 3.77 -8.09
N LEU A 72 -1.64 3.79 -9.42
CA LEU A 72 -2.65 3.11 -10.24
C LEU A 72 -2.64 1.59 -10.05
N LEU A 73 -1.48 0.97 -9.89
CA LEU A 73 -1.37 -0.45 -9.56
C LEU A 73 -2.07 -0.77 -8.23
N PHE A 74 -1.92 0.10 -7.23
CA PHE A 74 -2.62 -0.05 -5.96
C PHE A 74 -4.14 0.13 -6.08
N MET A 75 -4.59 1.10 -6.88
CA MET A 75 -6.03 1.30 -7.12
C MET A 75 -6.69 0.06 -7.70
N ILE A 76 -6.00 -0.72 -8.55
CA ILE A 76 -6.53 -1.99 -9.07
C ILE A 76 -6.75 -3.02 -7.95
N CYS A 77 -5.98 -2.94 -6.85
CA CYS A 77 -6.09 -3.85 -5.71
C CYS A 77 -7.19 -3.47 -4.70
N LEU A 78 -7.52 -2.19 -4.58
CA LEU A 78 -8.55 -1.69 -3.67
C LEU A 78 -9.92 -2.38 -3.78
N PRO A 79 -10.51 -2.64 -4.97
CA PRO A 79 -11.81 -3.32 -5.05
C PRO A 79 -11.79 -4.73 -4.44
N PHE A 80 -10.68 -5.46 -4.57
CA PHE A 80 -10.53 -6.78 -3.93
C PHE A 80 -10.47 -6.66 -2.40
N LEU A 81 -9.83 -5.59 -1.90
CA LEU A 81 -9.74 -5.31 -0.48
C LEU A 81 -11.10 -4.87 0.10
N THR A 82 -11.83 -4.03 -0.62
CA THR A 82 -13.22 -3.66 -0.28
C THR A 82 -14.12 -4.89 -0.21
N TYR A 83 -14.02 -5.80 -1.20
CA TYR A 83 -14.77 -7.05 -1.19
C TYR A 83 -14.42 -7.93 0.03
N TYR A 84 -13.12 -8.05 0.35
CA TYR A 84 -12.65 -8.80 1.51
C TYR A 84 -13.25 -8.28 2.82
N TYR A 85 -13.20 -6.97 3.06
CA TYR A 85 -13.73 -6.37 4.29
C TYR A 85 -15.26 -6.39 4.35
N SER A 86 -15.94 -6.32 3.20
CA SER A 86 -17.40 -6.48 3.12
C SER A 86 -17.86 -7.89 3.50
N GLN A 87 -17.04 -8.91 3.21
CA GLN A 87 -17.31 -10.32 3.50
C GLN A 87 -16.84 -10.75 4.90
N TYR A 88 -16.89 -9.84 5.88
CA TYR A 88 -16.50 -10.10 7.27
C TYR A 88 -15.12 -10.76 7.42
N ASP A 89 -14.13 -10.24 6.70
CA ASP A 89 -12.74 -10.71 6.65
C ASP A 89 -12.54 -12.13 6.09
N SER A 90 -13.52 -12.66 5.33
CA SER A 90 -13.41 -13.95 4.67
C SER A 90 -12.84 -13.81 3.25
N TRP A 91 -11.60 -14.23 3.07
CA TRP A 91 -10.88 -14.26 1.80
C TRP A 91 -11.27 -15.47 0.94
N MET A 92 -12.00 -15.23 -0.15
CA MET A 92 -12.48 -16.29 -1.05
C MET A 92 -11.76 -16.34 -2.41
N LEU A 93 -10.86 -15.39 -2.69
CA LEU A 93 -10.18 -15.24 -3.99
C LEU A 93 -8.93 -16.14 -4.15
N GLY A 94 -8.66 -16.99 -3.16
CA GLY A 94 -7.53 -17.93 -3.16
C GLY A 94 -6.17 -17.30 -2.79
N ILE A 95 -5.17 -18.16 -2.57
CA ILE A 95 -3.85 -17.77 -2.03
C ILE A 95 -3.07 -16.83 -2.94
N ILE A 96 -3.20 -17.01 -4.26
CA ILE A 96 -2.47 -16.21 -5.25
C ILE A 96 -2.93 -14.75 -5.17
N MET A 97 -4.24 -14.52 -5.15
CA MET A 97 -4.80 -13.18 -5.02
C MET A 97 -4.49 -12.57 -3.65
N CYS A 98 -4.53 -13.36 -2.56
CA CYS A 98 -4.15 -12.88 -1.23
C CYS A 98 -2.72 -12.32 -1.24
N ARG A 99 -1.75 -13.13 -1.74
CA ARG A 99 -0.36 -12.70 -1.86
C ARG A 99 -0.19 -11.50 -2.78
N PHE A 100 -0.88 -11.49 -3.92
CA PHE A 100 -0.81 -10.39 -4.89
C PHE A 100 -1.34 -9.07 -4.33
N THR A 101 -2.51 -9.07 -3.69
CA THR A 101 -3.11 -7.88 -3.09
C THR A 101 -2.22 -7.31 -1.99
N ARG A 102 -1.69 -8.17 -1.10
CA ARG A 102 -0.74 -7.74 -0.05
C ARG A 102 0.58 -7.23 -0.64
N PHE A 103 1.11 -7.92 -1.64
CA PHE A 103 2.31 -7.51 -2.34
C PHE A 103 2.15 -6.10 -2.93
N ILE A 104 1.07 -5.84 -3.65
CA ILE A 104 0.83 -4.53 -4.27
C ILE A 104 0.60 -3.43 -3.22
N PHE A 105 -0.12 -3.73 -2.13
CA PHE A 105 -0.31 -2.76 -1.05
C PHE A 105 1.04 -2.29 -0.48
N HIS A 106 1.92 -3.23 -0.13
CA HIS A 106 3.26 -2.89 0.38
C HIS A 106 4.13 -2.26 -0.70
N PHE A 107 4.06 -2.75 -1.93
CA PHE A 107 4.79 -2.19 -3.06
C PHE A 107 4.45 -0.73 -3.28
N ASN A 108 3.17 -0.38 -3.22
CA ASN A 108 2.74 1.00 -3.35
C ASN A 108 3.18 1.86 -2.16
N LEU A 109 3.00 1.38 -0.94
CA LEU A 109 3.39 2.11 0.26
C LEU A 109 4.88 2.46 0.26
N TYR A 110 5.75 1.45 0.13
CA TYR A 110 7.20 1.63 0.15
C TYR A 110 7.70 2.33 -1.13
N GLY A 111 7.17 1.95 -2.29
CA GLY A 111 7.51 2.56 -3.57
C GLY A 111 7.22 4.06 -3.59
N SER A 112 6.03 4.48 -3.15
CA SER A 112 5.65 5.89 -3.12
C SER A 112 6.49 6.71 -2.15
N ILE A 113 6.86 6.16 -0.98
CA ILE A 113 7.81 6.80 -0.06
C ILE A 113 9.18 7.00 -0.72
N LEU A 114 9.72 5.97 -1.39
CA LEU A 114 11.01 6.05 -2.09
C LEU A 114 10.98 7.06 -3.24
N PHE A 115 9.94 7.04 -4.07
CA PHE A 115 9.78 7.98 -5.18
C PHE A 115 9.63 9.43 -4.71
N LEU A 116 8.85 9.68 -3.66
CA LEU A 116 8.67 11.02 -3.09
C LEU A 116 9.97 11.54 -2.46
N THR A 117 10.68 10.68 -1.72
CA THR A 117 11.98 11.01 -1.11
C THR A 117 13.00 11.35 -2.18
N CYS A 118 13.09 10.51 -3.20
CA CYS A 118 13.96 10.73 -4.35
C CYS A 118 13.59 12.04 -5.05
N LEU A 119 12.32 12.28 -5.36
CA LEU A 119 11.85 13.53 -5.95
C LEU A 119 12.23 14.75 -5.09
N ALA A 120 12.09 14.67 -3.77
CA ALA A 120 12.47 15.73 -2.85
C ALA A 120 13.98 16.04 -2.91
N ILE A 121 14.83 15.01 -2.89
CA ILE A 121 16.29 15.15 -3.04
C ILE A 121 16.63 15.80 -4.39
N PHE A 122 16.02 15.33 -5.48
CA PHE A 122 16.23 15.88 -6.81
C PHE A 122 15.85 17.38 -6.88
N ARG A 123 14.75 17.77 -6.24
CA ARG A 123 14.29 19.16 -6.18
C ARG A 123 15.21 20.02 -5.33
N TYR A 124 15.62 19.50 -4.18
CA TYR A 124 16.56 20.18 -3.28
C TYR A 124 17.87 20.49 -3.99
N VAL A 125 18.52 19.49 -4.59
CA VAL A 125 19.80 19.68 -5.29
C VAL A 125 19.67 20.62 -6.48
N ALA A 126 18.55 20.56 -7.22
CA ALA A 126 18.32 21.46 -8.35
C ALA A 126 18.19 22.93 -7.96
N VAL A 127 17.76 23.23 -6.73
CA VAL A 127 17.62 24.59 -6.19
C VAL A 127 18.92 25.06 -5.53
N VAL A 128 19.54 24.23 -4.70
CA VAL A 128 20.70 24.60 -3.89
C VAL A 128 22.02 24.54 -4.68
N HIS A 129 22.15 23.62 -5.64
CA HIS A 129 23.38 23.41 -6.41
C HIS A 129 23.17 23.63 -7.92
N PRO A 130 23.04 24.89 -8.38
CA PRO A 130 22.73 25.22 -9.77
C PRO A 130 23.76 24.71 -10.77
N MET A 131 25.04 24.59 -10.38
CA MET A 131 26.11 24.02 -11.23
C MET A 131 25.89 22.52 -11.52
N HIS A 132 25.34 21.76 -10.58
CA HIS A 132 25.00 20.34 -10.77
C HIS A 132 23.57 20.13 -11.31
N ALA A 133 22.74 21.17 -11.27
CA ALA A 133 21.34 21.09 -11.69
C ALA A 133 21.17 20.69 -13.16
N ASN A 134 22.11 21.04 -14.05
CA ASN A 134 22.00 20.66 -15.46
C ASN A 134 22.21 19.16 -15.68
N SER A 135 23.15 18.55 -14.94
CA SER A 135 23.40 17.11 -14.96
C SER A 135 22.22 16.33 -14.39
N ILE A 136 21.68 16.75 -13.24
CA ILE A 136 20.56 16.07 -12.55
C ILE A 136 19.25 16.12 -13.34
N LYS A 137 19.03 17.14 -14.16
CA LYS A 137 17.85 17.26 -15.04
C LYS A 137 17.84 16.26 -16.20
N GLN A 138 18.97 15.60 -16.49
CA GLN A 138 19.09 14.65 -17.58
C GLN A 138 18.33 13.36 -17.28
N LYS A 139 17.47 12.94 -18.23
CA LYS A 139 16.58 11.77 -18.13
C LYS A 139 17.25 10.53 -17.53
N ARG A 140 18.52 10.26 -17.88
CA ARG A 140 19.31 9.14 -17.36
C ARG A 140 19.31 9.03 -15.83
N TRP A 141 19.43 10.14 -15.11
CA TRP A 141 19.43 10.13 -13.64
C TRP A 141 18.06 9.83 -13.05
N GLY A 142 17.00 10.34 -13.68
CA GLY A 142 15.62 9.98 -13.28
C GLY A 142 15.32 8.51 -13.53
N THR A 143 15.74 7.96 -14.68
CA THR A 143 15.59 6.54 -15.00
C THR A 143 16.36 5.65 -14.03
N LEU A 144 17.64 5.95 -13.77
CA LEU A 144 18.46 5.21 -12.81
C LEU A 144 17.84 5.24 -11.41
N ALA A 145 17.39 6.41 -10.96
CA ALA A 145 16.73 6.53 -9.67
C ALA A 145 15.44 5.71 -9.59
N CYS A 146 14.65 5.66 -10.66
CA CYS A 146 13.46 4.82 -10.69
C CYS A 146 13.81 3.34 -10.62
N ILE A 147 14.78 2.86 -11.42
CA ILE A 147 15.24 1.47 -11.39
C ILE A 147 15.69 1.08 -9.97
N LEU A 148 16.44 1.95 -9.30
CA LEU A 148 16.86 1.74 -7.91
C LEU A 148 15.67 1.69 -6.96
N CYS A 149 14.70 2.61 -7.07
CA CYS A 149 13.50 2.59 -6.22
C CYS A 149 12.70 1.29 -6.43
N TRP A 150 12.53 0.84 -7.67
CA TRP A 150 11.87 -0.44 -7.98
C TRP A 150 12.61 -1.62 -7.38
N ALA A 151 13.94 -1.67 -7.52
CA ALA A 151 14.75 -2.76 -6.98
C ALA A 151 14.70 -2.81 -5.44
N VAL A 152 14.81 -1.66 -4.77
CA VAL A 152 14.71 -1.55 -3.30
C VAL A 152 13.32 -1.96 -2.82
N ALA A 153 12.26 -1.45 -3.45
CA ALA A 153 10.89 -1.82 -3.09
C ALA A 153 10.67 -3.35 -3.21
N VAL A 154 11.15 -3.98 -4.29
CA VAL A 154 11.05 -5.44 -4.44
C VAL A 154 11.87 -6.19 -3.38
N ALA A 155 13.08 -5.70 -3.05
CA ALA A 155 13.93 -6.32 -2.05
C ALA A 155 13.31 -6.27 -0.64
N GLU A 156 12.68 -5.15 -0.27
CA GLU A 156 12.01 -4.97 1.03
C GLU A 156 10.76 -5.87 1.17
N ILE A 157 10.09 -6.18 0.06
CA ILE A 157 8.86 -6.99 0.07
C ILE A 157 9.15 -8.49 -0.03
N SER A 158 10.30 -8.88 -0.58
CA SER A 158 10.75 -10.27 -0.66
C SER A 158 10.55 -11.08 0.65
N PRO A 159 10.94 -10.58 1.84
CA PRO A 159 10.70 -11.32 3.09
C PRO A 159 9.21 -11.45 3.43
N ILE A 160 8.39 -10.45 3.10
CA ILE A 160 6.94 -10.44 3.38
C ILE A 160 6.21 -11.47 2.52
N PHE A 161 6.62 -11.66 1.27
CA PHE A 161 5.98 -12.61 0.35
C PHE A 161 5.96 -14.05 0.89
N ASN A 162 7.02 -14.47 1.56
CA ASN A 162 7.15 -15.81 2.16
C ASN A 162 6.46 -15.94 3.53
N GLN A 163 6.00 -14.83 4.10
CA GLN A 163 5.31 -14.79 5.39
C GLN A 163 3.78 -14.73 5.24
N ILE A 164 3.27 -14.32 4.06
CA ILE A 164 1.84 -14.28 3.79
C ILE A 164 1.28 -15.71 3.68
N GLU A 165 0.36 -16.03 4.60
CA GLU A 165 -0.32 -17.30 4.71
C GLU A 165 -1.83 -17.06 4.80
N MET A 166 -2.61 -17.96 4.17
CA MET A 166 -4.05 -18.02 4.43
C MET A 166 -4.29 -18.93 5.63
N LYS A 167 -5.00 -18.43 6.64
CA LYS A 167 -5.39 -19.24 7.79
C LYS A 167 -6.90 -19.46 7.80
N LEU A 168 -7.31 -20.72 7.89
CA LEU A 168 -8.69 -21.08 8.18
C LEU A 168 -8.89 -21.02 9.70
N GLN A 169 -9.78 -20.15 10.15
CA GLN A 169 -10.14 -19.98 11.56
C GLN A 169 -11.65 -19.78 11.63
N ASP A 170 -12.34 -20.58 12.45
CA ASP A 170 -13.80 -20.50 12.63
C ASP A 170 -14.59 -20.47 11.31
N ASN A 171 -14.24 -21.39 10.40
CA ASN A 171 -14.84 -21.55 9.06
C ASN A 171 -14.68 -20.34 8.12
N LYS A 172 -13.81 -19.39 8.45
CA LYS A 172 -13.42 -18.25 7.61
C LYS A 172 -11.95 -18.31 7.25
N THR A 173 -11.62 -17.88 6.02
CA THR A 173 -10.24 -17.84 5.54
C THR A 173 -9.70 -16.42 5.66
N TYR A 174 -8.68 -16.20 6.47
CA TYR A 174 -8.05 -14.89 6.63
C TYR A 174 -6.77 -14.78 5.81
N CYS A 175 -6.55 -13.63 5.17
CA CYS A 175 -5.31 -13.29 4.49
C CYS A 175 -4.50 -12.36 5.39
N LEU A 176 -3.57 -12.92 6.19
CA LEU A 176 -2.82 -12.21 7.22
C LEU A 176 -1.45 -11.76 6.69
N ASP A 177 -1.03 -10.54 7.05
CA ASP A 177 0.29 -9.98 6.68
C ASP A 177 1.44 -10.61 7.47
N LEU A 178 1.17 -11.13 8.68
CA LEU A 178 2.16 -11.74 9.57
C LEU A 178 1.76 -13.18 9.88
N ARG A 179 2.74 -14.09 9.87
CA ARG A 179 2.59 -15.39 10.52
C ARG A 179 2.40 -15.17 12.01
N VAL A 180 1.15 -15.16 12.47
CA VAL A 180 0.87 -15.32 13.90
C VAL A 180 1.31 -16.74 14.26
N GLN A 181 2.53 -16.89 14.76
CA GLN A 181 2.97 -18.10 15.44
C GLN A 181 2.13 -18.21 16.71
N LYS A 182 1.08 -19.04 16.69
CA LYS A 182 0.48 -19.53 17.94
C LYS A 182 1.54 -20.45 18.55
N LYS A 183 2.23 -19.96 19.58
CA LYS A 183 3.03 -20.80 20.47
C LYS A 183 2.09 -21.45 21.50
#